data_AF-A0A976PE92-F1
#
_entry.id   AF-A0A976PE92-F1
#
_cell.length_a   1.000
_cell.length_b   1.000
_cell.length_c   1.000
_cell.angle_alpha   90.00
_cell.angle_beta   90.00
_cell.angle_gamma   90.00
#
_symmetry.space_group_name_H-M   'P 1'
#
loop_
_entity.id
_entity.type
_entity.pdbx_description
1 polymer ?
#
loop_
_entity_poly.entity_id
_entity_poly.type
_entity_poly.pdbx_seq_one_letter_code
_entity_poly.pdbx_strand_id
1 'polypeptide(L)'
;MSEHSHRALQRWLYPLILIGVMSVGYWHITEQMGRGDLRAYLLVQFLPLVGIPVIMLMQPSRFTRSGDIVWVLFCYLLAKCFEAFDRDIYQWSGFVSGHTLKHLFVALGLAVFLRMLFCRRAKNSTCLSKA
;
A
#
# COMPACT_ATOMS: atom_id res chain seq x y z
N MET A 1 8.55 -1.39 -28.57
CA MET A 1 8.91 -0.27 -27.66
C MET A 1 8.32 -0.46 -26.24
N SER A 2 8.29 -1.68 -25.69
CA SER A 2 7.76 -1.99 -24.33
C SER A 2 8.85 -2.48 -23.37
N GLU A 3 9.85 -3.19 -23.89
CA GLU A 3 10.97 -3.79 -23.15
C GLU A 3 11.84 -2.79 -22.35
N HIS A 4 12.08 -1.59 -22.88
CA HIS A 4 12.93 -0.59 -22.21
C HIS A 4 12.26 0.07 -21.01
N SER A 5 10.93 0.19 -21.02
CA SER A 5 10.17 0.81 -19.93
C SER A 5 10.23 -0.05 -18.66
N HIS A 6 10.15 -1.38 -18.80
CA HIS A 6 10.23 -2.30 -17.68
C HIS A 6 11.61 -2.26 -16.99
N ARG A 7 12.70 -2.25 -17.77
CA ARG A 7 14.07 -2.16 -17.24
C ARG A 7 14.38 -0.80 -16.62
N ALA A 8 13.87 0.28 -17.20
CA ALA A 8 14.00 1.62 -16.63
C ALA A 8 13.25 1.73 -15.30
N LEU A 9 12.02 1.22 -15.21
CA LEU A 9 11.23 1.19 -13.98
C LEU A 9 11.93 0.37 -12.89
N GLN A 10 12.50 -0.78 -13.26
CA GLN A 10 13.25 -1.63 -12.31
C GLN A 10 14.50 -0.92 -11.77
N ARG A 11 15.16 -0.09 -12.57
CA ARG A 11 16.30 0.73 -12.12
C ARG A 11 15.90 1.75 -11.05
N TRP A 12 14.69 2.29 -11.10
CA TRP A 12 14.17 3.22 -10.09
C TRP A 12 13.79 2.55 -8.77
N LEU A 13 13.56 1.23 -8.76
CA LEU A 13 13.27 0.51 -7.51
C LEU A 13 14.46 0.56 -6.54
N TYR A 14 15.68 0.41 -7.03
CA TYR A 14 16.88 0.42 -6.18
C TYR A 14 17.08 1.71 -5.38
N PRO A 15 17.06 2.92 -5.97
CA PRO A 15 17.17 4.15 -5.20
C PRO A 15 15.96 4.35 -4.27
N LEU A 16 14.75 3.93 -4.66
CA LEU A 16 13.57 4.02 -3.78
C LEU A 16 13.71 3.13 -2.53
N ILE A 17 14.19 1.90 -2.70
CA ILE A 17 14.47 0.99 -1.58
C ILE A 17 15.56 1.58 -0.68
N LEU A 18 16.62 2.12 -1.28
CA LEU A 18 17.69 2.77 -0.53
C LEU A 18 17.15 3.95 0.29
N ILE A 19 16.32 4.81 -0.29
CA ILE A 19 15.65 5.91 0.43
C ILE A 19 14.83 5.37 1.61
N GLY A 20 14.12 4.25 1.42
CA GLY A 20 13.39 3.59 2.50
C GLY A 20 14.28 3.14 3.65
N VAL A 21 15.37 2.44 3.36
CA VAL A 21 16.36 2.02 4.36
C VAL A 21 16.97 3.23 5.08
N MET A 22 17.35 4.26 4.32
CA MET A 22 17.93 5.48 4.86
C MET A 22 16.94 6.24 5.77
N SER A 23 15.63 6.21 5.47
CA SER A 23 14.62 6.82 6.33
C SER A 23 14.53 6.16 7.71
N VAL A 24 14.67 4.83 7.78
CA VAL A 24 14.69 4.08 9.03
C VAL A 24 15.99 4.35 9.80
N GLY A 25 17.12 4.37 9.09
CA GLY A 25 18.41 4.73 9.68
C GLY A 25 18.41 6.14 10.28
N TYR A 26 17.83 7.11 9.56
CA TYR A 26 17.67 8.49 10.05
C TYR A 26 16.81 8.55 11.32
N TRP A 27 15.66 7.86 11.34
CA TRP A 27 14.85 7.79 12.55
C TRP A 27 15.65 7.17 13.71
N HIS A 28 16.34 6.05 13.48
CA HIS A 28 17.11 5.37 14.52
C HIS A 28 18.21 6.27 15.12
N ILE A 29 18.93 7.02 14.29
CA ILE A 29 19.98 7.94 14.74
C ILE A 29 19.38 9.12 15.51
N THR A 30 18.29 9.71 15.02
CA THR A 30 17.64 10.85 15.69
C THR A 30 16.95 10.46 16.99
N GLU A 31 16.45 9.24 17.10
CA GLU A 31 15.93 8.64 18.34
C GLU A 31 17.04 8.55 19.41
N GLN A 32 18.22 8.06 19.04
CA GLN A 32 19.38 7.99 19.95
C GLN A 32 19.82 9.38 20.44
N MET A 33 19.56 10.43 19.65
CA MET A 33 19.83 11.83 20.02
C MET A 33 18.66 12.50 20.77
N GLY A 34 17.61 11.74 21.13
CA GLY A 34 16.43 12.24 21.86
C GLY A 34 15.47 13.09 21.04
N ARG A 35 15.61 13.13 19.70
CA ARG A 35 14.76 13.92 18.79
C ARG A 35 13.71 13.08 18.04
N GLY A 36 13.95 11.79 17.84
CA GLY A 36 12.97 10.81 17.31
C GLY A 36 12.18 11.28 16.09
N ASP A 37 12.84 11.78 15.04
CA ASP A 37 12.15 12.38 13.90
C ASP A 37 11.63 11.31 12.93
N LEU A 38 10.33 11.05 12.99
CA LEU A 38 9.63 10.05 12.17
C LEU A 38 9.16 10.57 10.81
N ARG A 39 9.33 11.86 10.49
CA ARG A 39 8.72 12.48 9.30
C ARG A 39 9.13 11.82 8.00
N ALA A 40 10.42 11.51 7.84
CA ALA A 40 10.94 10.86 6.64
C ALA A 40 10.38 9.44 6.47
N TYR A 41 10.31 8.67 7.57
CA TYR A 41 9.75 7.34 7.58
C TYR A 41 8.25 7.36 7.22
N LEU A 42 7.50 8.30 7.81
CA LEU A 42 6.08 8.49 7.55
C LEU A 42 5.83 8.79 6.07
N LEU A 43 6.65 9.68 5.48
CA LEU A 43 6.55 10.03 4.07
C LEU A 43 6.76 8.81 3.18
N VAL A 44 7.82 8.03 3.40
CA VAL A 44 8.09 6.81 2.61
C VAL A 44 6.98 5.78 2.77
N GLN A 45 6.35 5.68 3.95
CA GLN A 45 5.28 4.73 4.21
C GLN A 45 3.94 5.12 3.57
N PHE A 46 3.56 6.39 3.59
CA PHE A 46 2.28 6.85 3.03
C PHE A 46 2.34 7.25 1.57
N LEU A 47 3.52 7.56 1.02
CA LEU A 47 3.66 7.93 -0.39
C LEU A 47 3.13 6.83 -1.34
N PRO A 48 3.40 5.52 -1.14
CA PRO A 48 2.81 4.46 -1.96
C PRO A 48 1.29 4.34 -1.78
N LEU A 49 0.77 4.63 -0.58
CA LEU A 49 -0.65 4.54 -0.28
C LEU A 49 -1.48 5.49 -1.17
N VAL A 50 -0.95 6.68 -1.45
CA VAL A 50 -1.57 7.68 -2.35
C VAL A 50 -1.10 7.48 -3.80
N GLY A 51 0.17 7.15 -4.01
CA GLY A 51 0.77 6.99 -5.33
C GLY A 51 0.12 5.88 -6.15
N ILE A 52 -0.22 4.74 -5.53
CA ILE A 52 -0.88 3.63 -6.22
C ILE A 52 -2.23 4.05 -6.82
N PRO A 53 -3.19 4.64 -6.07
CA PRO A 53 -4.41 5.21 -6.62
C PRO A 53 -4.19 6.22 -7.74
N VAL A 54 -3.24 7.15 -7.57
CA VAL A 54 -2.97 8.20 -8.55
C VAL A 54 -2.50 7.58 -9.87
N ILE A 55 -1.57 6.62 -9.82
CA ILE A 55 -1.11 5.89 -11.00
C ILE A 55 -2.28 5.14 -11.64
N MET A 56 -3.15 4.52 -10.85
CA MET A 56 -4.33 3.82 -11.36
C MET A 56 -5.36 4.74 -12.05
N LEU A 57 -5.48 5.99 -11.59
CA LEU A 57 -6.33 6.99 -12.23
C LEU A 57 -5.70 7.51 -13.53
N MET A 58 -4.37 7.69 -13.55
CA MET A 58 -3.64 8.19 -14.71
C MET A 58 -3.40 7.13 -15.80
N GLN A 59 -3.37 5.84 -15.44
CA GLN A 59 -3.06 4.74 -16.35
C GLN A 59 -4.23 3.74 -16.40
N PRO A 60 -4.91 3.59 -17.55
CA PRO A 60 -5.98 2.60 -17.68
C PRO A 60 -5.41 1.19 -17.45
N SER A 61 -5.95 0.51 -16.44
CA SER A 61 -5.49 -0.83 -16.06
C SER A 61 -5.65 -1.83 -17.22
N ARG A 62 -4.55 -2.55 -17.51
CA ARG A 62 -4.51 -3.67 -18.46
C ARG A 62 -5.20 -4.93 -17.95
N PHE A 63 -5.54 -4.99 -16.67
CA PHE A 63 -6.16 -6.14 -16.03
C PHE A 63 -7.59 -5.85 -15.59
N THR A 64 -8.44 -6.87 -15.70
CA THR A 64 -9.76 -6.90 -15.06
C THR A 64 -9.58 -6.91 -13.53
N ARG A 65 -10.48 -6.20 -12.80
CA ARG A 65 -10.47 -5.99 -11.34
C ARG A 65 -9.41 -5.04 -10.75
N SER A 66 -8.97 -4.02 -11.48
CA SER A 66 -8.20 -2.92 -10.87
C SER A 66 -8.92 -2.30 -9.65
N GLY A 67 -10.25 -2.23 -9.64
CA GLY A 67 -11.03 -1.70 -8.50
C GLY A 67 -10.81 -2.43 -7.16
N ASP A 68 -10.32 -3.68 -7.17
CA ASP A 68 -10.03 -4.43 -5.94
C ASP A 68 -8.91 -3.78 -5.12
N ILE A 69 -7.98 -3.06 -5.76
CA ILE A 69 -6.90 -2.36 -5.05
C ILE A 69 -7.47 -1.26 -4.14
N VAL A 70 -8.57 -0.59 -4.55
CA VAL A 70 -9.23 0.41 -3.71
C VAL A 70 -9.77 -0.23 -2.43
N TRP A 71 -10.33 -1.43 -2.53
CA TRP A 71 -10.76 -2.21 -1.36
C TRP A 71 -9.61 -2.60 -0.45
N VAL A 72 -8.46 -3.02 -1.02
CA VAL A 72 -7.26 -3.33 -0.24
C VAL A 72 -6.76 -2.11 0.53
N LEU A 73 -6.70 -0.94 -0.12
CA LEU A 73 -6.28 0.32 0.50
C LEU A 73 -7.26 0.76 1.59
N PHE A 74 -8.56 0.58 1.36
CA PHE A 74 -9.59 0.87 2.36
C PHE A 74 -9.43 -0.03 3.60
N CYS A 75 -9.26 -1.34 3.43
CA CYS A 75 -8.99 -2.27 4.53
C CYS A 75 -7.71 -1.90 5.29
N TYR A 76 -6.65 -1.48 4.60
CA TYR A 76 -5.41 -1.04 5.23
C TYR A 76 -5.62 0.24 6.06
N LEU A 77 -6.31 1.24 5.52
CA LEU A 77 -6.58 2.48 6.24
C LEU A 77 -7.40 2.19 7.50
N LEU A 78 -8.41 1.33 7.39
CA LEU A 78 -9.25 0.95 8.50
C LEU A 78 -8.46 0.19 9.58
N ALA A 79 -7.55 -0.71 9.19
CA ALA A 79 -6.63 -1.38 10.11
C ALA A 79 -5.72 -0.38 10.83
N LYS A 80 -5.24 0.67 10.15
CA LYS A 80 -4.46 1.76 10.75
C LYS A 80 -5.28 2.63 11.70
N CYS A 81 -6.55 2.89 11.40
CA CYS A 81 -7.45 3.56 12.33
C CYS A 81 -7.64 2.72 13.60
N PHE A 82 -7.92 1.42 13.49
CA PHE A 82 -8.07 0.54 14.66
C PHE A 82 -6.79 0.43 15.50
N GLU A 83 -5.61 0.57 14.88
CA GLU A 83 -4.34 0.66 15.60
C GLU A 83 -4.22 1.97 16.40
N ALA A 84 -4.65 3.10 15.82
CA ALA A 84 -4.61 4.40 16.50
C ALA A 84 -5.59 4.48 17.68
N PHE A 85 -6.77 3.86 17.54
CA PHE A 85 -7.82 3.82 18.57
C PHE A 85 -7.70 2.59 19.50
N ASP A 86 -6.58 1.88 19.49
CA ASP A 86 -6.42 0.63 20.26
C ASP A 86 -6.68 0.83 21.75
N ARG A 87 -6.19 1.93 22.33
CA ARG A 87 -6.39 2.25 23.75
C ARG A 87 -7.85 2.56 24.09
N ASP A 88 -8.53 3.32 23.24
CA ASP A 88 -9.92 3.71 23.45
C ASP A 88 -10.87 2.51 23.31
N ILE A 89 -10.59 1.64 22.32
CA ILE A 89 -11.35 0.41 22.09
C ILE A 89 -11.14 -0.57 23.24
N TYR A 90 -9.91 -0.71 23.74
CA TYR A 90 -9.62 -1.60 24.85
C TYR A 90 -10.32 -1.15 26.15
N GLN A 91 -10.36 0.16 26.41
CA GLN A 91 -11.07 0.70 27.58
C GLN A 91 -12.59 0.49 27.53
N TRP A 92 -13.19 0.45 26.33
CA TRP A 92 -14.62 0.22 26.16
C TRP A 92 -15.01 -1.27 26.04
N SER A 93 -14.16 -2.10 25.42
CA SER A 93 -14.48 -3.50 25.12
C SER A 93 -14.09 -4.47 26.22
N GLY A 94 -12.99 -4.23 26.95
CA GLY A 94 -12.46 -5.13 27.99
C GLY A 94 -11.96 -6.51 27.49
N PHE A 95 -12.40 -6.97 26.33
CA PHE A 95 -12.11 -8.31 25.77
C PHE A 95 -11.44 -8.28 24.39
N VAL A 96 -11.66 -7.23 23.58
CA VAL A 96 -11.17 -7.15 22.20
C VAL A 96 -10.31 -5.88 22.04
N SER A 97 -9.01 -6.07 21.84
CA SER A 97 -8.08 -4.95 21.55
C SER A 97 -8.18 -4.55 20.08
N GLY A 98 -7.99 -3.26 19.78
CA GLY A 98 -7.88 -2.75 18.41
C GLY A 98 -6.81 -3.47 17.58
N HIS A 99 -5.79 -4.04 18.24
CA HIS A 99 -4.78 -4.89 17.61
C HIS A 99 -5.39 -6.15 16.95
N THR A 100 -6.39 -6.78 17.55
CA THR A 100 -7.08 -7.94 16.95
C THR A 100 -7.92 -7.55 15.74
N LEU A 101 -8.63 -6.41 15.81
CA LEU A 101 -9.38 -5.85 14.69
C LEU A 101 -8.44 -5.49 13.54
N LYS A 102 -7.29 -4.87 13.82
CA LYS A 102 -6.26 -4.60 12.83
C LYS A 102 -5.86 -5.87 12.07
N HIS A 103 -5.60 -6.97 12.78
CA HIS A 103 -5.26 -8.24 12.13
C HIS A 103 -6.40 -8.78 11.26
N LEU A 104 -7.65 -8.67 11.70
CA LEU A 104 -8.80 -9.07 10.92
C LEU A 104 -8.91 -8.28 9.61
N PHE A 105 -8.76 -6.95 9.66
CA PHE A 105 -8.82 -6.11 8.47
C PHE A 105 -7.61 -6.30 7.54
N VAL A 106 -6.42 -6.54 8.08
CA VAL A 106 -5.24 -6.92 7.28
C VAL A 106 -5.49 -8.27 6.57
N ALA A 107 -6.06 -9.25 7.27
CA ALA A 107 -6.40 -10.55 6.67
C ALA A 107 -7.46 -10.43 5.57
N LEU A 108 -8.49 -9.60 5.77
CA LEU A 108 -9.50 -9.29 4.76
C LEU A 108 -8.89 -8.60 3.53
N GLY A 109 -8.03 -7.59 3.75
CA GLY A 109 -7.30 -6.92 2.67
C GLY A 109 -6.44 -7.88 1.87
N LEU A 110 -5.72 -8.78 2.54
CA LEU A 110 -4.93 -9.82 1.89
C LEU A 110 -5.80 -10.80 1.09
N ALA A 111 -6.96 -11.21 1.62
CA ALA A 111 -7.88 -12.09 0.91
C ALA A 111 -8.41 -11.44 -0.38
N VAL A 112 -8.79 -10.16 -0.33
CA VAL A 112 -9.21 -9.39 -1.52
C VAL A 112 -8.06 -9.28 -2.53
N PHE A 113 -6.84 -9.01 -2.05
CA PHE A 113 -5.65 -8.94 -2.90
C PHE A 113 -5.33 -10.27 -3.58
N LEU A 114 -5.38 -11.39 -2.85
CA LEU A 114 -5.19 -12.72 -3.42
C LEU A 114 -6.27 -13.04 -4.45
N ARG A 115 -7.54 -12.73 -4.14
CA ARG A 115 -8.66 -12.88 -5.08
C ARG A 115 -8.46 -12.06 -6.35
N MET A 116 -7.90 -10.85 -6.25
CA MET A 116 -7.50 -10.05 -7.39
C MET A 116 -6.40 -10.76 -8.20
N LEU A 117 -5.35 -11.25 -7.55
CA LEU A 117 -4.24 -11.93 -8.23
C LEU A 117 -4.65 -13.23 -8.94
N PHE A 118 -5.52 -14.04 -8.32
CA PHE A 118 -5.97 -15.32 -8.89
C PHE A 118 -7.02 -15.15 -9.99
N CYS A 119 -7.90 -14.15 -9.87
CA CYS A 119 -8.96 -13.95 -10.85
C CYS A 119 -8.68 -12.85 -11.88
N ARG A 120 -7.53 -12.15 -11.81
CA ARG A 120 -7.17 -11.15 -12.82
C ARG A 120 -7.05 -11.85 -14.17
N ARG A 121 -7.84 -11.39 -15.13
CA ARG A 121 -7.67 -11.70 -16.54
C ARG A 121 -7.17 -10.46 -17.25
N ALA A 122 -6.25 -10.60 -18.21
CA ALA A 122 -5.96 -9.51 -19.11
C ALA A 122 -7.26 -9.04 -19.77
N LYS A 123 -7.51 -7.72 -19.80
CA LYS A 123 -8.62 -7.22 -20.61
C LYS A 123 -8.27 -7.58 -22.06
N ASN A 124 -9.09 -8.42 -22.70
CA ASN A 124 -8.96 -8.62 -24.14
C ASN A 124 -9.27 -7.27 -24.79
N SER A 125 -8.26 -6.66 -25.42
CA SER A 125 -8.44 -5.52 -26.30
C SER A 125 -9.25 -6.02 -27.50
N THR A 126 -10.59 -5.95 -27.42
CA THR A 126 -11.44 -6.20 -28.57
C THR A 126 -11.11 -5.15 -29.62
N CYS A 127 -10.33 -5.58 -30.61
CA CYS A 127 -10.35 -5.14 -31.99
C CYS A 127 -10.51 -3.63 -32.22
N LEU A 128 -9.39 -2.90 -32.26
CA LEU A 128 -9.28 -1.72 -33.13
C LEU A 128 -9.15 -2.22 -34.59
N SER A 129 -10.22 -2.84 -35.09
CA SER A 129 -10.52 -2.97 -36.52
C SER A 129 -11.95 -2.49 -36.69
N LYS A 130 -12.09 -1.18 -36.84
CA LYS A 130 -13.26 -0.41 -37.30
C LYS A 130 -12.74 1.03 -37.34
N ALA A 131 -12.58 1.71 -38.47
CA ALA A 131 -12.86 1.44 -39.87
C ALA A 131 -11.89 2.30 -40.71
#